data_AF-A0A1G3HMM8-F1
#
_entry.id   AF-A0A1G3HMM8-F1
#
_cell.length_a   1.000
_cell.length_b   1.000
_cell.length_c   1.000
_cell.angle_alpha   90.00
_cell.angle_beta   90.00
_cell.angle_gamma   90.00
#
_symmetry.space_group_name_H-M   'P 1'
#
loop_
_entity.id
_entity.type
_entity.pdbx_description
1 polymer ?
#
loop_
_entity_poly.entity_id
_entity_poly.type
_entity_poly.pdbx_seq_one_letter_code
_entity_poly.pdbx_strand_id
1 'polypeptide(L)'
;MKSRFLFLLFAAWAAAAHSQMMRPPAFMGGIPGGAQFQAIQMQRHQARTLLYREALEELRKNPAAADVPECPPGKVPEGTLCLHRPQAAAPAAPAKAEAPAAAAPPQPAPAEVKDAAAEPAPAIASAPPPAAGRRIAVLFGNNDYKMPIPGLETPIADVAKTAEILKARFGFDARVLKNASKAQIVDALNRVAAEATPDDSVLLFYAGHGYLMDDTRMGFWIPVDASVKTAANWISNTDISKLLAAIRARQLILVSDSCFSGSLTREQKVVYSGKPRAEEVLRRRSVLVLSSGGDEPVSDEGKEGHSIFAYNLIKTLDSVNGTTPGYEVWRSVHGNVSKEYQQEPQYGAVVSAGHAEGGEYLFQPRQGSY
;
A
#
# COMPACT_ATOMS: atom_id res chain seq x y z
N MET A 1 15.64 24.86 -61.75
CA MET A 1 15.88 23.42 -61.55
C MET A 1 16.55 23.26 -60.18
N LYS A 2 15.80 23.21 -59.08
CA LYS A 2 15.18 22.04 -58.43
C LYS A 2 16.15 20.88 -58.16
N SER A 3 16.32 20.62 -56.86
CA SER A 3 16.47 19.31 -56.19
C SER A 3 17.84 19.00 -55.61
N ARG A 4 17.95 19.16 -54.27
CA ARG A 4 18.61 18.23 -53.33
C ARG A 4 18.39 18.71 -51.89
N PHE A 5 17.15 18.54 -51.41
CA PHE A 5 16.77 18.67 -50.01
C PHE A 5 15.73 17.60 -49.72
N LEU A 6 16.17 16.34 -49.53
CA LEU A 6 15.26 15.27 -49.12
C LEU A 6 16.02 14.07 -48.56
N PHE A 7 16.69 14.22 -47.41
CA PHE A 7 17.19 13.05 -46.66
C PHE A 7 17.19 13.23 -45.13
N LEU A 8 16.30 14.10 -44.60
CA LEU A 8 16.16 14.30 -43.15
C LEU A 8 14.72 14.16 -42.63
N LEU A 9 13.75 13.76 -43.47
CA LEU A 9 12.33 13.68 -43.09
C LEU A 9 11.82 12.25 -42.80
N PHE A 10 12.62 11.20 -43.00
CA PHE A 10 12.18 9.82 -42.76
C PHE A 10 12.46 9.30 -41.33
N ALA A 11 13.41 9.89 -40.60
CA ALA A 11 13.76 9.41 -39.25
C ALA A 11 12.79 9.90 -38.16
N ALA A 12 12.17 11.08 -38.34
CA ALA A 12 11.23 11.64 -37.37
C ALA A 12 9.84 10.98 -37.42
N TRP A 13 9.46 10.39 -38.57
CA TRP A 13 8.16 9.75 -38.74
C TRP A 13 8.10 8.33 -38.17
N ALA A 14 9.22 7.60 -38.15
CA ALA A 14 9.28 6.25 -37.61
C ALA A 14 9.19 6.20 -36.07
N ALA A 15 9.68 7.24 -35.38
CA ALA A 15 9.63 7.34 -33.91
C ALA A 15 8.22 7.71 -33.40
N ALA A 16 7.50 8.59 -34.11
CA ALA A 16 6.13 8.96 -33.77
C ALA A 16 5.10 7.84 -34.03
N ALA A 17 5.35 6.99 -35.03
CA ALA A 17 4.48 5.86 -35.37
C ALA A 17 4.54 4.71 -34.35
N HIS A 18 5.71 4.47 -33.71
CA HIS A 18 5.84 3.41 -32.70
C HIS A 18 5.22 3.78 -31.34
N SER A 19 5.13 5.08 -31.01
CA SER A 19 4.42 5.54 -29.82
C SER A 19 2.89 5.49 -29.95
N GLN A 20 2.34 5.46 -31.17
CA GLN A 20 0.90 5.34 -31.39
C GLN A 20 0.39 3.89 -31.39
N MET A 21 1.24 2.89 -31.60
CA MET A 21 0.85 1.47 -31.50
C MET A 21 0.65 0.97 -30.06
N MET A 22 1.00 1.77 -29.06
CA MET A 22 0.86 1.45 -27.63
C MET A 22 -0.22 2.26 -26.92
N ARG A 23 -0.92 3.16 -27.62
CA ARG A 23 -2.09 3.88 -27.08
C ARG A 23 -3.36 3.31 -27.72
N PRO A 24 -4.28 2.72 -26.94
CA PRO A 24 -5.55 2.28 -27.49
C PRO A 24 -6.37 3.48 -27.98
N PRO A 25 -7.23 3.31 -29.00
CA PRO A 25 -8.18 4.33 -29.39
C PRO A 25 -9.15 4.60 -28.23
N ALA A 26 -9.53 5.86 -28.02
CA ALA A 26 -10.61 6.20 -27.11
C ALA A 26 -11.89 5.44 -27.53
N PHE A 27 -12.56 4.76 -26.59
CA PHE A 27 -13.77 3.99 -26.87
C PHE A 27 -14.89 4.91 -27.38
N MET A 28 -15.09 4.96 -28.70
CA MET A 28 -16.26 5.62 -29.32
C MET A 28 -17.58 4.83 -29.13
N GLY A 29 -17.61 3.75 -28.32
CA GLY A 29 -18.71 2.78 -28.28
C GLY A 29 -19.34 2.46 -26.92
N GLY A 30 -18.98 3.17 -25.84
CA GLY A 30 -19.47 2.86 -24.48
C GLY A 30 -18.63 1.79 -23.75
N ILE A 31 -19.04 1.44 -22.53
CA ILE A 31 -18.29 0.54 -21.63
C ILE A 31 -18.18 -0.86 -22.28
N PRO A 32 -16.96 -1.41 -22.47
CA PRO A 32 -16.79 -2.75 -23.02
C PRO A 32 -17.56 -3.80 -22.20
N GLY A 33 -18.18 -4.77 -22.87
CA GLY A 33 -18.73 -5.94 -22.19
C GLY A 33 -17.60 -6.75 -21.51
N GLY A 34 -17.91 -7.51 -20.47
CA GLY A 34 -16.87 -8.15 -19.63
C GLY A 34 -15.87 -9.03 -20.37
N ALA A 35 -16.31 -9.75 -21.41
CA ALA A 35 -15.40 -10.56 -22.23
C ALA A 35 -14.43 -9.70 -23.07
N GLN A 36 -14.89 -8.55 -23.59
CA GLN A 36 -14.03 -7.62 -24.33
C GLN A 36 -13.01 -6.98 -23.40
N PHE A 37 -13.44 -6.61 -22.20
CA PHE A 37 -12.58 -6.07 -21.17
C PHE A 37 -11.46 -7.05 -20.79
N GLN A 38 -11.80 -8.29 -20.47
CA GLN A 38 -10.83 -9.34 -20.16
C GLN A 38 -9.83 -9.56 -21.31
N ALA A 39 -10.28 -9.52 -22.57
CA ALA A 39 -9.40 -9.63 -23.73
C ALA A 39 -8.41 -8.45 -23.83
N ILE A 40 -8.86 -7.21 -23.62
CA ILE A 40 -7.99 -6.02 -23.60
C ILE A 40 -6.93 -6.15 -22.49
N GLN A 41 -7.36 -6.59 -21.30
CA GLN A 41 -6.45 -6.76 -20.18
C GLN A 41 -5.41 -7.85 -20.42
N MET A 42 -5.82 -8.97 -21.01
CA MET A 42 -4.91 -10.03 -21.43
C MET A 42 -3.89 -9.53 -22.46
N GLN A 43 -4.33 -8.75 -23.46
CA GLN A 43 -3.43 -8.16 -24.46
C GLN A 43 -2.42 -7.19 -23.84
N ARG A 44 -2.87 -6.33 -22.91
CA ARG A 44 -1.98 -5.42 -22.16
C ARG A 44 -0.97 -6.18 -21.32
N HIS A 45 -1.40 -7.24 -20.65
CA HIS A 45 -0.50 -8.10 -19.88
C HIS A 45 0.54 -8.77 -20.76
N GLN A 46 0.15 -9.32 -21.90
CA GLN A 46 1.06 -9.91 -22.88
C GLN A 46 2.06 -8.87 -23.43
N ALA A 47 1.59 -7.67 -23.78
CA ALA A 47 2.45 -6.59 -24.26
C ALA A 47 3.49 -6.18 -23.21
N ARG A 48 3.09 -6.06 -21.94
CA ARG A 48 4.03 -5.79 -20.82
C ARG A 48 5.00 -6.95 -20.61
N THR A 49 4.54 -8.18 -20.68
CA THR A 49 5.40 -9.37 -20.57
C THR A 49 6.48 -9.38 -21.65
N LEU A 50 6.12 -9.00 -22.89
CA LEU A 50 7.07 -8.87 -23.99
C LEU A 50 8.01 -7.68 -23.79
N LEU A 51 7.49 -6.55 -23.32
CA LEU A 51 8.28 -5.36 -23.02
C LEU A 51 9.38 -5.66 -21.99
N TYR A 52 9.05 -6.38 -20.93
CA TYR A 52 9.95 -6.70 -19.83
C TYR A 52 10.70 -8.02 -19.97
N ARG A 53 10.65 -8.70 -21.13
CA ARG A 53 11.13 -10.07 -21.31
C ARG A 53 12.53 -10.31 -20.73
N GLU A 54 13.49 -9.45 -21.05
CA GLU A 54 14.88 -9.58 -20.61
C GLU A 54 15.01 -9.46 -19.07
N ALA A 55 14.38 -8.43 -18.46
CA ALA A 55 14.37 -8.28 -17.01
C ALA A 55 13.67 -9.46 -16.30
N LEU A 56 12.61 -10.01 -16.88
CA LEU A 56 11.91 -11.17 -16.34
C LEU A 56 12.75 -12.46 -16.45
N GLU A 57 13.51 -12.63 -17.53
CA GLU A 57 14.47 -13.73 -17.66
C GLU A 57 15.62 -13.62 -16.66
N GLU A 58 16.10 -12.40 -16.40
CA GLU A 58 17.07 -12.13 -15.33
C GLU A 58 16.51 -12.56 -13.97
N LEU A 59 15.28 -12.12 -13.62
CA LEU A 59 14.63 -12.48 -12.36
C LEU A 59 14.40 -13.99 -12.21
N ARG A 60 14.09 -14.70 -13.30
CA ARG A 60 13.97 -16.17 -13.26
C ARG A 60 15.30 -16.87 -12.96
N LYS A 61 16.42 -16.31 -13.42
CA LYS A 61 17.77 -16.85 -13.16
C LYS A 61 18.31 -16.42 -11.80
N ASN A 62 17.98 -15.20 -11.39
CA ASN A 62 18.41 -14.57 -10.15
C ASN A 62 17.24 -13.75 -9.57
N PRO A 63 16.39 -14.36 -8.73
CA PRO A 63 15.27 -13.65 -8.10
C PRO A 63 15.70 -12.44 -7.26
N ALA A 64 16.95 -12.43 -6.77
CA ALA A 64 17.53 -11.34 -6.00
C ALA A 64 18.04 -10.17 -6.87
N ALA A 65 17.88 -10.21 -8.20
CA ALA A 65 18.33 -9.13 -9.08
C ALA A 65 17.65 -7.79 -8.78
N ALA A 66 16.43 -7.82 -8.21
CA ALA A 66 15.71 -6.63 -7.77
C ALA A 66 15.93 -6.29 -6.29
N ASP A 67 16.71 -7.09 -5.55
CA ASP A 67 16.80 -6.91 -4.10
C ASP A 67 17.51 -5.60 -3.74
N VAL A 68 17.01 -4.96 -2.69
CA VAL A 68 17.67 -3.84 -2.03
C VAL A 68 18.65 -4.42 -1.00
N PRO A 69 19.96 -4.12 -1.09
CA PRO A 69 20.94 -4.67 -0.16
C PRO A 69 20.71 -4.15 1.26
N GLU A 70 21.14 -4.89 2.28
CA GLU A 70 21.11 -4.40 3.65
C GLU A 70 22.08 -3.23 3.84
N CYS A 71 21.72 -2.28 4.70
CA CYS A 71 22.60 -1.18 5.03
C CYS A 71 23.86 -1.68 5.75
N PRO A 72 25.05 -1.16 5.41
CA PRO A 72 26.27 -1.48 6.13
C PRO A 72 26.17 -1.01 7.59
N PRO A 73 26.91 -1.64 8.51
CA PRO A 73 26.94 -1.19 9.90
C PRO A 73 27.47 0.24 10.01
N GLY A 74 26.85 1.03 10.89
CA GLY A 74 27.25 2.42 11.16
C GLY A 74 26.36 3.46 10.46
N LYS A 75 26.88 4.68 10.32
CA LYS A 75 26.13 5.80 9.74
C LYS A 75 26.12 5.64 8.21
N VAL A 76 24.92 5.47 7.66
CA VAL A 76 24.70 5.37 6.22
C VAL A 76 24.58 6.78 5.63
N PRO A 77 25.31 7.12 4.55
CA PRO A 77 25.13 8.38 3.84
C PRO A 77 23.70 8.51 3.30
N GLU A 78 23.15 9.72 3.36
CA GLU A 78 21.82 10.04 2.81
C GLU A 78 21.77 9.70 1.30
N GLY A 79 20.69 9.05 0.85
CA GLY A 79 20.56 8.60 -0.54
C GLY A 79 21.25 7.28 -0.90
N THR A 80 21.86 6.58 0.06
CA THR A 80 22.38 5.22 -0.17
C THR A 80 21.21 4.24 -0.32
N LEU A 81 21.15 3.50 -1.43
CA LEU A 81 20.15 2.47 -1.66
C LEU A 81 20.44 1.24 -0.78
N CYS A 82 19.83 1.18 0.40
CA CYS A 82 19.91 0.02 1.28
C CYS A 82 18.70 -0.10 2.21
N LEU A 83 18.44 -1.30 2.73
CA LEU A 83 17.41 -1.55 3.74
C LEU A 83 18.00 -1.44 5.13
N HIS A 84 17.44 -0.55 5.95
CA HIS A 84 17.72 -0.62 7.39
C HIS A 84 17.03 -1.85 7.97
N ARG A 85 17.79 -2.66 8.73
CA ARG A 85 17.20 -3.77 9.48
C ARG A 85 16.15 -3.22 10.44
N PRO A 86 15.00 -3.89 10.58
CA PRO A 86 14.11 -3.64 11.69
C PRO A 86 14.93 -3.81 12.98
N GLN A 87 15.07 -2.75 13.79
CA GLN A 87 15.49 -2.97 15.16
C GLN A 87 14.45 -3.89 15.78
N ALA A 88 14.90 -5.02 16.36
CA ALA A 88 14.00 -5.94 17.04
C ALA A 88 13.08 -5.11 17.94
N ALA A 89 11.77 -5.19 17.69
CA ALA A 89 10.80 -4.57 18.59
C ALA A 89 11.14 -5.09 19.98
N ALA A 90 11.47 -4.17 20.90
CA ALA A 90 11.67 -4.56 22.29
C ALA A 90 10.48 -5.43 22.68
N PRO A 91 10.70 -6.66 23.19
CA PRO A 91 9.60 -7.54 23.52
C PRO A 91 8.64 -6.75 24.39
N ALA A 92 7.38 -6.68 23.99
CA ALA A 92 6.33 -6.23 24.90
C ALA A 92 6.55 -7.03 26.19
N ALA A 93 6.83 -6.32 27.28
CA ALA A 93 7.19 -6.96 28.54
C ALA A 93 6.17 -8.07 28.82
N PRO A 94 6.62 -9.30 29.10
CA PRO A 94 5.69 -10.40 29.30
C PRO A 94 4.75 -10.00 30.44
N ALA A 95 3.44 -9.99 30.15
CA ALA A 95 2.45 -10.03 31.21
C ALA A 95 2.85 -11.20 32.11
N LYS A 96 3.16 -10.91 33.37
CA LYS A 96 3.58 -11.91 34.35
C LYS A 96 2.55 -13.05 34.30
N ALA A 97 3.00 -14.22 33.86
CA ALA A 97 2.21 -15.42 33.95
C ALA A 97 2.06 -15.76 35.44
N GLU A 98 0.86 -15.60 35.99
CA GLU A 98 0.51 -16.28 37.23
C GLU A 98 0.33 -17.77 36.93
N ALA A 99 1.08 -18.58 37.68
CA ALA A 99 1.07 -20.02 37.60
C ALA A 99 -0.32 -20.60 37.97
N PRO A 100 -0.71 -21.75 37.41
CA PRO A 100 -2.02 -22.34 37.69
C PRO A 100 -2.08 -22.84 39.13
N ALA A 101 -3.06 -22.34 39.89
CA ALA A 101 -3.37 -22.84 41.23
C ALA A 101 -3.91 -24.28 41.16
N ALA A 102 -3.33 -25.14 41.99
CA ALA A 102 -3.72 -26.53 42.16
C ALA A 102 -5.16 -26.66 42.69
N ALA A 103 -5.85 -27.69 42.18
CA ALA A 103 -7.21 -28.05 42.59
C ALA A 103 -7.25 -28.54 44.06
N ALA A 104 -8.21 -28.03 44.82
CA ALA A 104 -8.64 -28.57 46.11
C ALA A 104 -10.10 -29.09 46.00
N PRO A 105 -10.47 -30.15 46.75
CA PRO A 105 -11.67 -30.96 46.54
C PRO A 105 -12.97 -30.30 47.06
N PRO A 106 -14.16 -30.81 46.66
CA PRO A 106 -15.43 -30.11 46.84
C PRO A 106 -16.02 -30.34 48.24
N GLN A 107 -16.65 -29.30 48.79
CA GLN A 107 -17.53 -29.40 49.96
C GLN A 107 -18.84 -28.62 49.75
N PRO A 108 -19.92 -28.99 50.46
CA PRO A 108 -21.29 -28.96 49.95
C PRO A 108 -22.05 -27.65 50.23
N ALA A 109 -23.20 -27.51 49.55
CA ALA A 109 -24.13 -26.38 49.62
C ALA A 109 -24.98 -26.35 50.92
N PRO A 110 -25.85 -25.33 51.15
CA PRO A 110 -25.50 -24.07 51.80
C PRO A 110 -26.27 -23.87 53.14
N ALA A 111 -25.72 -23.05 54.04
CA ALA A 111 -26.48 -22.52 55.19
C ALA A 111 -26.43 -20.98 55.14
N GLU A 112 -27.62 -20.36 55.23
CA GLU A 112 -27.84 -18.92 55.22
C GLU A 112 -27.24 -18.22 56.45
N VAL A 113 -26.42 -17.18 56.26
CA VAL A 113 -26.26 -16.08 57.23
C VAL A 113 -25.96 -14.75 56.53
N LYS A 114 -26.95 -13.85 56.60
CA LYS A 114 -26.98 -12.39 56.80
C LYS A 114 -25.89 -11.47 56.23
N ASP A 115 -26.41 -10.38 55.64
CA ASP A 115 -25.75 -9.16 55.21
C ASP A 115 -24.66 -8.62 56.17
N ALA A 116 -23.46 -8.45 55.64
CA ALA A 116 -22.50 -7.45 56.08
C ALA A 116 -21.80 -6.89 54.83
N ALA A 117 -21.85 -5.57 54.69
CA ALA A 117 -21.36 -4.81 53.53
C ALA A 117 -19.87 -5.09 53.25
N ALA A 118 -19.58 -5.56 52.04
CA ALA A 118 -18.24 -5.55 51.47
C ALA A 118 -18.08 -4.32 50.59
N GLU A 119 -17.12 -3.46 50.92
CA GLU A 119 -16.69 -2.36 50.06
C GLU A 119 -16.25 -2.88 48.69
N PRO A 120 -16.58 -2.19 47.58
CA PRO A 120 -16.11 -2.60 46.27
C PRO A 120 -14.60 -2.40 46.18
N ALA A 121 -13.89 -3.48 45.83
CA ALA A 121 -12.47 -3.43 45.47
C ALA A 121 -12.25 -2.38 44.36
N PRO A 122 -11.15 -1.62 44.39
CA PRO A 122 -10.92 -0.56 43.42
C PRO A 122 -10.81 -1.15 42.02
N ALA A 123 -11.68 -0.70 41.13
CA ALA A 123 -11.55 -0.96 39.70
C ALA A 123 -10.15 -0.52 39.26
N ILE A 124 -9.35 -1.46 38.75
CA ILE A 124 -8.08 -1.17 38.12
C ILE A 124 -8.41 -0.29 36.91
N ALA A 125 -8.19 1.02 37.04
CA ALA A 125 -8.39 1.97 35.97
C ALA A 125 -7.55 1.51 34.77
N SER A 126 -8.22 1.15 33.68
CA SER A 126 -7.57 0.91 32.40
C SER A 126 -6.77 2.16 32.05
N ALA A 127 -5.47 1.98 31.80
CA ALA A 127 -4.61 3.08 31.41
C ALA A 127 -5.25 3.84 30.24
N PRO A 128 -5.27 5.19 30.28
CA PRO A 128 -5.90 6.00 29.24
C PRO A 128 -5.37 5.59 27.86
N PRO A 129 -6.20 5.64 26.81
CA PRO A 129 -5.73 5.36 25.46
C PRO A 129 -4.52 6.26 25.16
N PRO A 130 -3.48 5.73 24.48
CA PRO A 130 -2.30 6.52 24.15
C PRO A 130 -2.73 7.80 23.43
N ALA A 131 -2.15 8.93 23.83
CA ALA A 131 -2.37 10.21 23.17
C ALA A 131 -2.13 10.04 21.66
N ALA A 132 -2.95 10.69 20.82
CA ALA A 132 -2.82 10.57 19.38
C ALA A 132 -1.42 11.03 18.94
N GLY A 133 -0.58 10.08 18.51
CA GLY A 133 0.74 10.38 17.96
C GLY A 133 0.63 11.13 16.63
N ARG A 134 1.79 11.44 16.04
CA ARG A 134 1.85 12.11 14.75
C ARG A 134 1.26 11.21 13.68
N ARG A 135 0.78 11.83 12.61
CA ARG A 135 0.25 11.15 11.44
C ARG A 135 1.14 11.50 10.27
N ILE A 136 1.82 10.52 9.72
CA ILE A 136 2.81 10.72 8.66
C ILE A 136 2.24 10.08 7.39
N ALA A 137 2.21 10.82 6.28
CA ALA A 137 1.88 10.23 4.99
C ALA A 137 3.03 10.42 4.01
N VAL A 138 3.43 9.37 3.32
CA VAL A 138 4.38 9.45 2.21
C VAL A 138 3.74 8.86 0.96
N LEU A 139 3.63 9.69 -0.07
CA LEU A 139 2.92 9.36 -1.29
C LEU A 139 3.83 9.48 -2.50
N PHE A 140 3.84 8.48 -3.36
CA PHE A 140 4.68 8.34 -4.54
C PHE A 140 3.78 8.28 -5.79
N GLY A 141 3.91 9.28 -6.66
CA GLY A 141 3.18 9.31 -7.94
C GLY A 141 4.17 9.30 -9.10
N ASN A 142 4.16 8.24 -9.90
CA ASN A 142 5.11 8.05 -11.00
C ASN A 142 4.40 8.09 -12.36
N ASN A 143 4.65 9.16 -13.12
CA ASN A 143 4.10 9.42 -14.45
C ASN A 143 5.16 9.27 -15.55
N ASP A 144 6.33 9.87 -15.34
CA ASP A 144 7.30 10.15 -16.41
C ASP A 144 8.36 9.04 -16.51
N TYR A 145 7.95 7.91 -17.07
CA TYR A 145 8.85 6.80 -17.33
C TYR A 145 9.73 7.04 -18.56
N LYS A 146 10.96 6.55 -18.53
CA LYS A 146 11.83 6.56 -19.70
C LYS A 146 11.38 5.50 -20.71
N MET A 147 11.40 5.87 -21.99
CA MET A 147 11.16 4.93 -23.08
C MET A 147 12.11 3.73 -22.96
N PRO A 148 11.63 2.50 -23.24
CA PRO A 148 10.34 2.17 -23.86
C PRO A 148 9.18 1.92 -22.89
N ILE A 149 9.33 2.20 -21.59
CA ILE A 149 8.22 2.08 -20.62
C ILE A 149 7.22 3.22 -20.88
N PRO A 150 5.93 2.92 -21.13
CA PRO A 150 4.92 3.95 -21.34
C PRO A 150 4.75 4.87 -20.12
N GLY A 151 4.60 6.17 -20.36
CA GLY A 151 4.21 7.13 -19.32
C GLY A 151 2.79 6.86 -18.79
N LEU A 152 2.50 7.36 -17.59
CA LEU A 152 1.16 7.38 -16.99
C LEU A 152 0.69 8.83 -16.79
N GLU A 153 -0.61 9.06 -16.78
CA GLU A 153 -1.18 10.43 -16.73
C GLU A 153 -1.67 10.83 -15.33
N THR A 154 -2.28 9.90 -14.58
CA THR A 154 -2.97 10.21 -13.31
C THR A 154 -2.14 10.12 -12.02
N PRO A 155 -1.08 9.28 -11.88
CA PRO A 155 -0.49 9.01 -10.56
C PRO A 155 -0.06 10.23 -9.75
N ILE A 156 0.54 11.24 -10.39
CA ILE A 156 0.91 12.50 -9.71
C ILE A 156 -0.32 13.26 -9.20
N ALA A 157 -1.39 13.32 -9.99
CA ALA A 157 -2.64 13.97 -9.58
C ALA A 157 -3.32 13.20 -8.45
N ASP A 158 -3.33 11.86 -8.53
CA ASP A 158 -3.87 10.96 -7.52
C ASP A 158 -3.24 11.22 -6.14
N VAL A 159 -1.90 11.15 -6.06
CA VAL A 159 -1.21 11.37 -4.79
C VAL A 159 -1.30 12.81 -4.30
N ALA A 160 -1.32 13.80 -5.19
CA ALA A 160 -1.46 15.19 -4.80
C ALA A 160 -2.82 15.44 -4.14
N LYS A 161 -3.91 14.96 -4.75
CA LYS A 161 -5.25 15.17 -4.21
C LYS A 161 -5.50 14.40 -2.93
N THR A 162 -5.01 13.16 -2.84
CA THR A 162 -5.07 12.40 -1.59
C THR A 162 -4.27 13.08 -0.48
N ALA A 163 -3.09 13.63 -0.76
CA ALA A 163 -2.31 14.36 0.24
C ALA A 163 -3.04 15.60 0.77
N GLU A 164 -3.75 16.35 -0.08
CA GLU A 164 -4.58 17.48 0.35
C GLU A 164 -5.65 17.04 1.35
N ILE A 165 -6.39 15.96 1.05
CA ILE A 165 -7.45 15.42 1.91
C ILE A 165 -6.87 14.92 3.25
N LEU A 166 -5.75 14.19 3.21
CA LEU A 166 -5.09 13.68 4.40
C LEU A 166 -4.61 14.81 5.31
N LYS A 167 -4.08 15.91 4.76
CA LYS A 167 -3.71 17.11 5.52
C LYS A 167 -4.94 17.78 6.13
N ALA A 168 -5.92 18.12 5.30
CA ALA A 168 -7.07 18.93 5.68
C ALA A 168 -7.97 18.22 6.69
N ARG A 169 -8.37 16.98 6.39
CA ARG A 169 -9.36 16.25 7.16
C ARG A 169 -8.77 15.41 8.28
N PHE A 170 -7.56 14.88 8.09
CA PHE A 170 -7.00 13.88 9.01
C PHE A 170 -5.73 14.35 9.72
N GLY A 171 -5.20 15.55 9.40
CA GLY A 171 -4.05 16.13 10.09
C GLY A 171 -2.73 15.40 9.85
N PHE A 172 -2.55 14.75 8.69
CA PHE A 172 -1.29 14.13 8.32
C PHE A 172 -0.23 15.18 7.92
N ASP A 173 1.01 14.95 8.34
CA ASP A 173 2.20 15.46 7.65
C ASP A 173 2.38 14.67 6.36
N ALA A 174 1.74 15.12 5.27
CA ALA A 174 1.79 14.45 3.98
C ALA A 174 2.90 14.99 3.06
N ARG A 175 3.76 14.07 2.63
CA ARG A 175 4.95 14.29 1.79
C ARG A 175 4.73 13.59 0.45
N VAL A 176 4.84 14.33 -0.64
CA VAL A 176 4.61 13.81 -1.99
C VAL A 176 5.92 13.76 -2.75
N LEU A 177 6.26 12.60 -3.30
CA LEU A 177 7.37 12.40 -4.21
C LEU A 177 6.80 12.12 -5.61
N LYS A 178 7.21 12.93 -6.57
CA LYS A 178 6.81 12.79 -7.98
C LYS A 178 7.94 12.14 -8.75
N ASN A 179 7.61 11.15 -9.59
CA ASN A 179 8.57 10.45 -10.43
C ASN A 179 9.79 9.96 -9.64
N ALA A 180 9.53 9.21 -8.57
CA ALA A 180 10.55 8.73 -7.66
C ALA A 180 11.30 7.54 -8.27
N SER A 181 12.63 7.60 -8.22
CA SER A 181 13.53 6.48 -8.48
C SER A 181 13.48 5.43 -7.37
N LYS A 182 14.03 4.24 -7.62
CA LYS A 182 14.18 3.20 -6.59
C LYS A 182 14.87 3.74 -5.32
N ALA A 183 15.98 4.46 -5.50
CA ALA A 183 16.75 5.03 -4.40
C ALA A 183 15.92 6.04 -3.57
N GLN A 184 15.15 6.91 -4.23
CA GLN A 184 14.31 7.89 -3.54
C GLN A 184 13.15 7.24 -2.77
N ILE A 185 12.55 6.18 -3.33
CA ILE A 185 11.48 5.43 -2.64
C ILE A 185 12.03 4.77 -1.38
N VAL A 186 13.16 4.05 -1.50
CA VAL A 186 13.79 3.36 -0.36
C VAL A 186 14.25 4.36 0.70
N ASP A 187 14.90 5.45 0.30
CA ASP A 187 15.35 6.50 1.23
C ASP A 187 14.17 7.16 1.98
N ALA A 188 13.07 7.47 1.28
CA ALA A 188 11.88 8.04 1.92
C ALA A 188 11.27 7.08 2.95
N LEU A 189 11.18 5.78 2.65
CA LEU A 189 10.67 4.77 3.58
C LEU A 189 11.61 4.55 4.76
N ASN A 190 12.93 4.58 4.54
CA ASN A 190 13.94 4.54 5.61
C ASN A 190 13.82 5.75 6.54
N ARG A 191 13.58 6.96 6.01
CA ARG A 191 13.34 8.16 6.85
C ARG A 191 12.10 8.00 7.73
N VAL A 192 11.01 7.47 7.16
CA VAL A 192 9.79 7.17 7.94
C VAL A 192 10.10 6.14 9.03
N ALA A 193 10.84 5.08 8.70
CA ALA A 193 11.22 4.06 9.69
C ALA A 193 12.07 4.64 10.84
N ALA A 194 12.96 5.59 10.52
CA ALA A 194 13.82 6.26 11.50
C ALA A 194 13.05 7.24 12.39
N GLU A 195 12.11 8.01 11.84
CA GLU A 195 11.39 9.04 12.59
C GLU A 195 10.14 8.53 13.31
N ALA A 196 9.48 7.49 12.79
CA ALA A 196 8.21 7.01 13.31
C ALA A 196 8.40 6.30 14.65
N THR A 197 7.48 6.59 15.58
CA THR A 197 7.39 5.96 16.89
C THR A 197 6.19 5.00 16.93
N PRO A 198 6.12 4.07 17.90
CA PRO A 198 4.98 3.16 18.02
C PRO A 198 3.62 3.84 18.18
N ASP A 199 3.57 5.09 18.65
CA ASP A 199 2.33 5.84 18.86
C ASP A 199 1.87 6.62 17.61
N ASP A 200 2.72 6.73 16.58
CA ASP A 200 2.40 7.40 15.33
C ASP A 200 1.52 6.51 14.42
N SER A 201 0.77 7.15 13.52
CA SER A 201 0.08 6.48 12.40
C SER A 201 0.75 6.84 11.08
N VAL A 202 0.96 5.84 10.22
CA VAL A 202 1.64 5.98 8.93
C VAL A 202 0.72 5.52 7.81
N LEU A 203 0.58 6.36 6.79
CA LEU A 203 -0.06 6.02 5.52
C LEU A 203 0.96 6.14 4.39
N LEU A 204 1.16 5.06 3.65
CA LEU A 204 1.95 5.07 2.43
C LEU A 204 1.00 4.99 1.24
N PHE A 205 1.26 5.73 0.17
CA PHE A 205 0.50 5.59 -1.07
C PHE A 205 1.45 5.51 -2.25
N TYR A 206 1.48 4.39 -2.96
CA TYR A 206 2.15 4.28 -4.26
C TYR A 206 1.13 4.25 -5.40
N ALA A 207 1.33 5.11 -6.40
CA ALA A 207 0.61 5.10 -7.67
C ALA A 207 1.62 5.07 -8.83
N GLY A 208 1.51 4.07 -9.70
CA GLY A 208 2.45 3.88 -10.80
C GLY A 208 2.42 2.48 -11.42
N HIS A 209 3.42 2.18 -12.25
CA HIS A 209 3.55 0.85 -12.85
C HIS A 209 3.90 -0.18 -11.78
N GLY A 210 3.33 -1.37 -11.99
CA GLY A 210 3.63 -2.58 -11.24
C GLY A 210 3.67 -3.76 -12.21
N TYR A 211 4.37 -4.83 -11.81
CA TYR A 211 4.41 -6.06 -12.58
C TYR A 211 4.25 -7.26 -11.65
N LEU A 212 3.45 -8.24 -12.07
CA LEU A 212 3.27 -9.52 -11.38
C LEU A 212 3.72 -10.64 -12.32
N MET A 213 4.65 -11.46 -11.86
CA MET A 213 5.10 -12.65 -12.55
C MET A 213 4.10 -13.79 -12.32
N ASP A 214 3.50 -14.31 -13.38
CA ASP A 214 2.46 -15.33 -13.28
C ASP A 214 2.98 -16.66 -12.70
N ASP A 215 4.22 -17.01 -13.02
CA ASP A 215 4.85 -18.29 -12.67
C ASP A 215 5.30 -18.35 -11.19
N THR A 216 5.96 -17.31 -10.72
CA THR A 216 6.51 -17.22 -9.36
C THR A 216 5.58 -16.51 -8.40
N ARG A 217 4.57 -15.79 -8.91
CA ARG A 217 3.68 -14.90 -8.15
C ARG A 217 4.43 -13.79 -7.42
N MET A 218 5.72 -13.60 -7.71
CA MET A 218 6.48 -12.43 -7.30
C MET A 218 5.99 -11.24 -8.07
N GLY A 219 5.95 -10.08 -7.43
CA GLY A 219 5.80 -8.88 -8.21
C GLY A 219 6.59 -7.73 -7.64
N PHE A 220 6.42 -6.61 -8.33
CA PHE A 220 7.34 -5.50 -8.25
C PHE A 220 6.62 -4.18 -8.45
N TRP A 221 7.02 -3.17 -7.69
CA TRP A 221 6.87 -1.79 -8.14
C TRP A 221 7.92 -1.48 -9.19
N ILE A 222 7.52 -0.67 -10.18
CA ILE A 222 8.37 -0.20 -11.26
C ILE A 222 8.58 1.32 -11.07
N PRO A 223 9.72 1.75 -10.51
CA PRO A 223 10.10 3.16 -10.41
C PRO A 223 10.39 3.80 -11.77
N VAL A 224 10.48 5.14 -11.83
CA VAL A 224 10.70 5.85 -13.11
C VAL A 224 12.09 5.63 -13.73
N ASP A 225 13.05 5.19 -12.93
CA ASP A 225 14.41 4.81 -13.36
C ASP A 225 14.56 3.30 -13.62
N ALA A 226 13.44 2.57 -13.65
CA ALA A 226 13.43 1.16 -14.04
C ALA A 226 13.91 0.94 -15.47
N SER A 227 14.45 -0.26 -15.71
CA SER A 227 14.85 -0.73 -17.02
C SER A 227 13.94 -1.87 -17.46
N VAL A 228 13.75 -1.99 -18.77
CA VAL A 228 13.11 -3.18 -19.37
C VAL A 228 14.06 -4.35 -19.55
N LYS A 229 15.38 -4.08 -19.49
CA LYS A 229 16.44 -5.07 -19.72
C LYS A 229 16.95 -5.72 -18.45
N THR A 230 16.80 -5.03 -17.31
CA THR A 230 17.25 -5.52 -16.00
C THR A 230 16.27 -5.10 -14.91
N ALA A 231 16.14 -5.95 -13.90
CA ALA A 231 15.30 -5.72 -12.73
C ALA A 231 16.01 -4.97 -11.59
N ALA A 232 17.27 -4.54 -11.77
CA ALA A 232 18.06 -3.87 -10.73
C ALA A 232 17.36 -2.68 -10.04
N ASN A 233 16.58 -1.91 -10.81
CA ASN A 233 15.84 -0.75 -10.33
C ASN A 233 14.36 -1.03 -10.04
N TRP A 234 13.94 -2.30 -10.00
CA TRP A 234 12.60 -2.69 -9.56
C TRP A 234 12.59 -2.88 -8.04
N ILE A 235 11.42 -2.84 -7.40
CA ILE A 235 11.30 -3.06 -5.95
C ILE A 235 10.38 -4.26 -5.72
N SER A 236 10.92 -5.34 -5.18
CA SER A 236 10.16 -6.58 -4.93
C SER A 236 9.19 -6.42 -3.76
N ASN A 237 8.13 -7.22 -3.76
CA ASN A 237 7.24 -7.31 -2.59
C ASN A 237 7.95 -7.68 -1.31
N THR A 238 8.92 -8.58 -1.40
CA THR A 238 9.71 -9.00 -0.25
C THR A 238 10.41 -7.79 0.36
N ASP A 239 10.98 -6.90 -0.46
CA ASP A 239 11.61 -5.68 0.04
C ASP A 239 10.62 -4.64 0.52
N ILE A 240 9.46 -4.51 -0.13
CA ILE A 240 8.36 -3.68 0.39
C ILE A 240 7.97 -4.17 1.79
N SER A 241 7.74 -5.47 2.00
CA SER A 241 7.44 -6.04 3.32
C SER A 241 8.55 -5.78 4.34
N LYS A 242 9.83 -5.92 3.96
CA LYS A 242 10.98 -5.57 4.84
C LYS A 242 10.97 -4.08 5.22
N LEU A 243 10.71 -3.19 4.28
CA LEU A 243 10.62 -1.74 4.50
C LEU A 243 9.45 -1.40 5.44
N LEU A 244 8.29 -2.03 5.25
CA LEU A 244 7.14 -1.88 6.15
C LEU A 244 7.46 -2.44 7.55
N ALA A 245 8.19 -3.54 7.64
CA ALA A 245 8.61 -4.14 8.92
C ALA A 245 9.54 -3.21 9.73
N ALA A 246 10.37 -2.41 9.04
CA ALA A 246 11.26 -1.45 9.69
C ALA A 246 10.49 -0.25 10.30
N ILE A 247 9.28 0.05 9.82
CA ILE A 247 8.44 1.12 10.37
C ILE A 247 7.77 0.63 11.67
N ARG A 248 8.10 1.32 12.77
CA ARG A 248 7.68 0.93 14.13
C ARG A 248 6.27 1.36 14.52
N ALA A 249 5.64 2.23 13.73
CA ALA A 249 4.27 2.67 13.95
C ALA A 249 3.32 1.49 14.14
N ARG A 250 2.46 1.54 15.17
CA ARG A 250 1.44 0.51 15.38
C ARG A 250 0.32 0.61 14.35
N GLN A 251 0.11 1.76 13.74
CA GLN A 251 -0.91 1.95 12.71
C GLN A 251 -0.20 2.23 11.38
N LEU A 252 -0.08 1.22 10.51
CA LEU A 252 0.55 1.35 9.20
C LEU A 252 -0.39 0.80 8.12
N ILE A 253 -0.73 1.64 7.14
CA ILE A 253 -1.46 1.20 5.95
C ILE A 253 -0.71 1.61 4.69
N LEU A 254 -0.58 0.68 3.75
CA LEU A 254 -0.10 0.93 2.39
C LEU A 254 -1.28 0.91 1.42
N VAL A 255 -1.51 2.03 0.76
CA VAL A 255 -2.38 2.14 -0.40
C VAL A 255 -1.53 1.91 -1.65
N SER A 256 -1.89 0.96 -2.51
CA SER A 256 -1.15 0.67 -3.75
C SER A 256 -2.09 0.70 -4.95
N ASP A 257 -1.92 1.71 -5.81
CA ASP A 257 -2.57 1.81 -7.11
C ASP A 257 -1.60 1.41 -8.23
N SER A 258 -1.39 0.10 -8.36
CA SER A 258 -0.45 -0.49 -9.32
C SER A 258 -0.81 -1.94 -9.58
N CYS A 259 -0.61 -2.42 -10.81
CA CYS A 259 -0.90 -3.80 -11.24
C CYS A 259 -0.04 -4.84 -10.51
N PHE A 260 -0.37 -5.20 -9.26
CA PHE A 260 0.51 -6.00 -8.38
C PHE A 260 -0.03 -6.16 -6.95
N SER A 261 -0.79 -5.16 -6.54
CA SER A 261 -1.41 -4.96 -5.24
C SER A 261 -1.93 -6.23 -4.54
N GLY A 262 -2.56 -7.14 -5.30
CA GLY A 262 -3.17 -8.35 -4.78
C GLY A 262 -2.20 -9.35 -4.14
N SER A 263 -0.90 -9.31 -4.46
CA SER A 263 0.08 -10.25 -3.93
C SER A 263 0.51 -9.95 -2.48
N LEU A 264 0.54 -8.68 -2.07
CA LEU A 264 0.75 -8.29 -0.66
C LEU A 264 -0.47 -8.58 0.20
N THR A 265 -1.68 -8.43 -0.35
CA THR A 265 -2.92 -8.68 0.38
C THR A 265 -3.23 -10.16 0.58
N ARG A 266 -2.43 -11.06 -0.01
CA ARG A 266 -2.63 -12.52 0.03
C ARG A 266 -1.98 -13.22 1.22
N GLU A 267 -1.09 -12.55 1.96
CA GLU A 267 -0.50 -13.16 3.17
C GLU A 267 -1.59 -13.50 4.20
N GLN A 268 -2.55 -12.59 4.39
CA GLN A 268 -3.76 -12.86 5.15
C GLN A 268 -4.89 -11.94 4.69
N LYS A 269 -6.01 -12.53 4.24
CA LYS A 269 -7.27 -11.78 4.05
C LYS A 269 -7.79 -11.40 5.43
N VAL A 270 -8.00 -10.11 5.65
CA VAL A 270 -8.55 -9.61 6.92
C VAL A 270 -10.04 -9.94 6.96
N VAL A 271 -10.42 -10.89 7.80
CA VAL A 271 -11.83 -11.19 8.10
C VAL A 271 -12.24 -10.30 9.27
N TYR A 272 -12.97 -9.23 8.98
CA TYR A 272 -13.50 -8.36 10.01
C TYR A 272 -14.71 -9.02 10.69
N SER A 273 -14.52 -9.56 11.89
CA SER A 273 -15.52 -10.39 12.61
C SER A 273 -16.43 -9.60 13.56
N GLY A 274 -16.47 -8.26 13.47
CA GLY A 274 -17.27 -7.39 14.36
C GLY A 274 -16.60 -6.04 14.56
N LYS A 275 -17.17 -5.16 15.40
CA LYS A 275 -16.58 -3.85 15.75
C LYS A 275 -15.63 -3.99 16.95
N PRO A 276 -14.31 -4.25 16.79
CA PRO A 276 -13.39 -4.13 17.91
C PRO A 276 -13.43 -2.70 18.44
N ARG A 277 -13.30 -2.53 19.76
CA ARG A 277 -13.23 -1.19 20.35
C ARG A 277 -11.98 -0.49 19.81
N ALA A 278 -12.09 0.80 19.50
CA ALA A 278 -10.97 1.56 18.93
C ALA A 278 -9.72 1.49 19.82
N GLU A 279 -9.87 1.46 21.16
CA GLU A 279 -8.73 1.33 22.06
C GLU A 279 -8.00 -0.02 21.95
N GLU A 280 -8.71 -1.10 21.65
CA GLU A 280 -8.12 -2.43 21.48
C GLU A 280 -7.35 -2.52 20.17
N VAL A 281 -7.88 -1.92 19.10
CA VAL A 281 -7.21 -1.83 17.79
C VAL A 281 -5.91 -1.03 17.89
N LEU A 282 -5.95 0.14 18.55
CA LEU A 282 -4.79 1.05 18.65
C LEU A 282 -3.63 0.49 19.49
N ARG A 283 -3.87 -0.53 20.31
CA ARG A 283 -2.84 -1.25 21.07
C ARG A 283 -2.16 -2.35 20.25
N ARG A 284 -2.79 -2.81 19.16
CA ARG A 284 -2.23 -3.84 18.27
C ARG A 284 -1.42 -3.18 17.18
N ARG A 285 -0.38 -3.88 16.72
CA ARG A 285 0.35 -3.45 15.53
C ARG A 285 -0.39 -3.94 14.29
N SER A 286 -0.83 -2.99 13.47
CA SER A 286 -1.56 -3.21 12.24
C SER A 286 -0.68 -2.79 11.08
N VAL A 287 -0.29 -3.75 10.24
CA VAL A 287 0.29 -3.49 8.92
C VAL A 287 -0.68 -3.99 7.86
N LEU A 288 -1.29 -3.06 7.15
CA LEU A 288 -2.41 -3.32 6.24
C LEU A 288 -2.11 -2.82 4.84
N VAL A 289 -2.73 -3.43 3.85
CA VAL A 289 -2.64 -3.04 2.45
C VAL A 289 -4.03 -2.87 1.88
N LEU A 290 -4.27 -1.71 1.26
CA LEU A 290 -5.44 -1.41 0.44
C LEU A 290 -4.97 -1.19 -0.98
N SER A 291 -5.62 -1.85 -1.91
CA SER A 291 -5.00 -2.17 -3.19
C SER A 291 -5.97 -1.99 -4.33
N SER A 292 -5.55 -1.36 -5.43
CA SER A 292 -6.49 -1.04 -6.50
C SER A 292 -7.00 -2.27 -7.25
N GLY A 293 -6.25 -3.36 -7.31
CA GLY A 293 -6.74 -4.61 -7.93
C GLY A 293 -5.96 -5.86 -7.55
N GLY A 294 -6.53 -7.02 -7.89
CA GLY A 294 -5.90 -8.34 -7.77
C GLY A 294 -4.83 -8.59 -8.85
N ASP A 295 -5.04 -9.63 -9.68
CA ASP A 295 -4.20 -9.96 -10.84
C ASP A 295 -4.62 -9.20 -12.10
N GLU A 296 -5.65 -8.38 -11.99
CA GLU A 296 -6.29 -7.66 -13.09
C GLU A 296 -5.65 -6.27 -13.25
N PRO A 297 -5.46 -5.77 -14.48
CA PRO A 297 -4.77 -4.50 -14.69
C PRO A 297 -5.63 -3.29 -14.34
N VAL A 298 -4.97 -2.22 -13.91
CA VAL A 298 -5.58 -0.92 -13.56
C VAL A 298 -5.99 -0.19 -14.84
N SER A 299 -7.08 0.58 -14.77
CA SER A 299 -7.51 1.44 -15.87
C SER A 299 -6.45 2.50 -16.19
N ASP A 300 -6.10 2.64 -17.47
CA ASP A 300 -5.40 3.83 -17.96
C ASP A 300 -6.36 5.00 -18.17
N GLU A 301 -7.67 4.70 -18.25
CA GLU A 301 -8.74 5.68 -18.35
C GLU A 301 -9.15 6.13 -16.95
N GLY A 302 -8.88 7.39 -16.66
CA GLY A 302 -9.24 8.02 -15.41
C GLY A 302 -10.65 8.60 -15.41
N LYS A 303 -11.07 9.07 -14.23
CA LYS A 303 -12.26 9.88 -14.00
C LYS A 303 -11.86 11.16 -13.30
N GLU A 304 -12.26 12.29 -13.87
CA GLU A 304 -11.95 13.63 -13.33
C GLU A 304 -10.44 13.86 -13.09
N GLY A 305 -9.59 13.34 -13.99
CA GLY A 305 -8.12 13.48 -13.89
C GLY A 305 -7.44 12.52 -12.91
N HIS A 306 -8.20 11.56 -12.36
CA HIS A 306 -7.70 10.56 -11.41
C HIS A 306 -7.89 9.13 -11.93
N SER A 307 -7.10 8.17 -11.47
CA SER A 307 -7.42 6.75 -11.74
C SER A 307 -8.82 6.42 -11.16
N ILE A 308 -9.52 5.41 -11.69
CA ILE A 308 -10.86 5.03 -11.16
C ILE A 308 -10.78 4.66 -9.68
N PHE A 309 -9.70 3.98 -9.27
CA PHE A 309 -9.46 3.63 -7.88
C PHE A 309 -9.18 4.87 -7.02
N ALA A 310 -8.24 5.74 -7.44
CA ALA A 310 -7.88 6.93 -6.68
C ALA A 310 -9.07 7.89 -6.57
N TYR A 311 -9.85 8.08 -7.64
CA TYR A 311 -11.08 8.86 -7.65
C TYR A 311 -12.05 8.38 -6.55
N ASN A 312 -12.31 7.07 -6.50
CA ASN A 312 -13.22 6.51 -5.51
C ASN A 312 -12.63 6.55 -4.08
N LEU A 313 -11.32 6.35 -3.91
CA LEU A 313 -10.63 6.51 -2.63
C LEU A 313 -10.73 7.95 -2.12
N ILE A 314 -10.45 8.94 -2.96
CA ILE A 314 -10.53 10.37 -2.67
C ILE A 314 -11.95 10.71 -2.17
N LYS A 315 -12.99 10.29 -2.90
CA LYS A 315 -14.38 10.53 -2.50
C LYS A 315 -14.76 9.84 -1.20
N THR A 316 -14.34 8.60 -1.00
CA THR A 316 -14.59 7.89 0.25
C THR A 316 -13.91 8.59 1.42
N LEU A 317 -12.62 8.95 1.31
CA LEU A 317 -11.89 9.66 2.36
C LEU A 317 -12.50 11.03 2.69
N ASP A 318 -12.99 11.75 1.67
CA ASP A 318 -13.68 13.03 1.88
C ASP A 318 -15.05 12.86 2.56
N SER A 319 -15.67 11.69 2.49
CA SER A 319 -16.94 11.40 3.17
C SER A 319 -16.80 10.90 4.61
N VAL A 320 -15.57 10.63 5.08
CA VAL A 320 -15.34 10.14 6.45
C VAL A 320 -15.60 11.25 7.46
N ASN A 321 -16.56 11.02 8.36
CA ASN A 321 -17.04 11.97 9.37
C ASN A 321 -16.90 11.45 10.82
N GLY A 322 -16.10 10.40 11.04
CA GLY A 322 -15.83 9.81 12.35
C GLY A 322 -14.72 8.76 12.28
N THR A 323 -14.41 8.11 13.41
CA THR A 323 -13.45 7.00 13.41
C THR A 323 -13.97 5.86 12.53
N THR A 324 -13.28 5.58 11.44
CA THR A 324 -13.67 4.58 10.44
C THR A 324 -12.53 3.57 10.23
N PRO A 325 -12.80 2.27 10.42
CA PRO A 325 -11.85 1.21 10.07
C PRO A 325 -11.42 1.25 8.60
N GLY A 326 -10.18 0.88 8.32
CA GLY A 326 -9.66 0.77 6.96
C GLY A 326 -10.45 -0.23 6.12
N TYR A 327 -10.96 -1.30 6.74
CA TYR A 327 -11.90 -2.22 6.09
C TYR A 327 -13.17 -1.54 5.57
N GLU A 328 -13.75 -0.60 6.32
CA GLU A 328 -14.96 0.13 5.89
C GLU A 328 -14.66 1.11 4.75
N VAL A 329 -13.49 1.76 4.79
CA VAL A 329 -13.00 2.57 3.67
C VAL A 329 -12.84 1.69 2.43
N TRP A 330 -12.16 0.55 2.53
CA TRP A 330 -12.03 -0.41 1.44
C TRP A 330 -13.39 -0.88 0.92
N ARG A 331 -14.33 -1.25 1.79
CA ARG A 331 -15.66 -1.73 1.39
C ARG A 331 -16.41 -0.71 0.54
N SER A 332 -16.32 0.57 0.88
CA SER A 332 -16.89 1.65 0.07
C SER A 332 -16.17 1.79 -1.27
N VAL A 333 -14.83 1.78 -1.27
CA VAL A 333 -14.03 1.92 -2.49
C VAL A 333 -14.29 0.75 -3.43
N HIS A 334 -14.19 -0.49 -2.95
CA HIS A 334 -14.51 -1.71 -3.68
C HIS A 334 -15.93 -1.65 -4.26
N GLY A 335 -16.93 -1.33 -3.44
CA GLY A 335 -18.32 -1.29 -3.90
C GLY A 335 -18.57 -0.27 -5.02
N ASN A 336 -17.81 0.82 -5.10
CA ASN A 336 -17.93 1.82 -6.16
C ASN A 336 -17.06 1.47 -7.37
N VAL A 337 -15.83 1.02 -7.17
CA VAL A 337 -14.90 0.63 -8.24
C VAL A 337 -15.48 -0.56 -9.02
N SER A 338 -15.91 -1.65 -8.35
CA SER A 338 -16.43 -2.85 -9.03
C SER A 338 -17.75 -2.58 -9.79
N LYS A 339 -18.46 -1.48 -9.48
CA LYS A 339 -19.65 -1.04 -10.23
C LYS A 339 -19.30 -0.22 -11.46
N GLU A 340 -18.28 0.64 -11.34
CA GLU A 340 -17.87 1.55 -12.42
C GLU A 340 -16.89 0.89 -13.39
N TYR A 341 -16.16 -0.14 -12.95
CA TYR A 341 -15.09 -0.78 -13.71
C TYR A 341 -14.91 -2.24 -13.29
N GLN A 342 -14.42 -3.10 -14.19
CA GLN A 342 -14.08 -4.49 -13.87
C GLN A 342 -12.71 -4.59 -13.19
N GLN A 343 -12.62 -3.97 -12.02
CA GLN A 343 -11.46 -4.00 -11.15
C GLN A 343 -11.94 -4.31 -9.74
N GLU A 344 -11.25 -5.20 -9.06
CA GLU A 344 -11.62 -5.68 -7.72
C GLU A 344 -10.57 -5.26 -6.69
N PRO A 345 -10.70 -4.07 -6.05
CA PRO A 345 -9.81 -3.63 -5.00
C PRO A 345 -9.65 -4.66 -3.89
N GLN A 346 -8.43 -4.85 -3.39
CA GLN A 346 -8.14 -5.84 -2.34
C GLN A 346 -7.80 -5.16 -1.02
N TYR A 347 -8.06 -5.88 0.09
CA TYR A 347 -7.66 -5.50 1.44
C TYR A 347 -7.06 -6.69 2.15
N GLY A 348 -5.90 -6.51 2.77
CA GLY A 348 -5.19 -7.59 3.44
C GLY A 348 -4.17 -7.11 4.45
N ALA A 349 -3.66 -8.04 5.25
CA ALA A 349 -2.62 -7.81 6.23
C ALA A 349 -1.28 -8.33 5.73
N VAL A 350 -0.20 -7.64 6.09
CA VAL A 350 1.18 -8.05 5.81
C VAL A 350 1.78 -8.65 7.09
N VAL A 351 1.59 -9.95 7.26
CA VAL A 351 2.03 -10.71 8.45
C VAL A 351 3.55 -10.76 8.48
N SER A 352 4.21 -10.89 7.33
CA SER A 352 5.67 -10.85 7.18
C SER A 352 6.26 -9.51 7.66
N ALA A 353 5.49 -8.44 7.57
CA ALA A 353 5.87 -7.12 8.08
C ALA A 353 5.53 -6.92 9.56
N GLY A 354 4.96 -7.93 10.24
CA GLY A 354 4.66 -7.97 11.68
C GLY A 354 3.26 -7.47 12.07
N HIS A 355 2.26 -7.62 11.19
CA HIS A 355 0.86 -7.43 11.56
C HIS A 355 0.46 -8.38 12.69
N ALA A 356 -0.20 -7.86 13.72
CA ALA A 356 -0.75 -8.63 14.84
C ALA A 356 -2.21 -8.99 14.58
N GLU A 357 -2.62 -10.20 14.94
CA GLU A 357 -3.98 -10.71 14.73
C GLU A 357 -5.06 -9.74 15.26
N GLY A 358 -6.09 -9.49 14.45
CA GLY A 358 -7.16 -8.53 14.74
C GLY A 358 -6.70 -7.07 14.78
N GLY A 359 -5.51 -6.77 14.25
CA GLY A 359 -5.09 -5.42 13.94
C GLY A 359 -5.96 -4.81 12.84
N GLU A 360 -6.29 -3.53 13.00
CA GLU A 360 -6.99 -2.72 12.01
C GLU A 360 -6.35 -1.32 11.97
N TYR A 361 -6.54 -0.59 10.87
CA TYR A 361 -6.12 0.79 10.71
C TYR A 361 -7.33 1.71 10.90
N LEU A 362 -7.20 2.77 11.69
CA LEU A 362 -8.29 3.70 11.93
C LEU A 362 -8.08 5.05 11.22
N PHE A 363 -8.98 5.38 10.30
CA PHE A 363 -9.12 6.73 9.74
C PHE A 363 -9.92 7.58 10.72
N GLN A 364 -9.31 8.64 11.23
CA GLN A 364 -9.90 9.47 12.28
C GLN A 364 -9.83 10.95 11.86
N PRO A 365 -10.91 11.57 11.35
CA PRO A 365 -10.88 12.99 11.02
C PRO A 365 -10.52 13.87 12.23
N ARG A 366 -9.99 15.07 11.99
CA ARG A 366 -9.75 16.07 13.05
C ARG A 366 -11.11 16.48 13.63
N GLN A 367 -11.19 16.56 14.95
CA GLN A 367 -12.39 17.11 15.61
C GLN A 367 -12.60 18.56 15.14
N GLY A 368 -13.82 18.86 14.66
CA GLY A 368 -14.19 20.18 14.13
C GLY A 368 -14.11 20.36 12.61
N SER A 369 -13.85 19.29 11.85
CA SER A 369 -13.91 19.30 10.38
C SER A 369 -15.34 19.02 9.91
N TYR A 370 -16.26 19.97 10.07
CA TYR A 370 -17.63 19.89 9.55
C TYR A 370 -17.92 21.06 8.63
#